data_AF-A0A445H5W1-F1
#
_entry.id   AF-A0A445H5W1-F1
#
_cell.length_a   1.000
_cell.length_b   1.000
_cell.length_c   1.000
_cell.angle_alpha   90.00
_cell.angle_beta   90.00
_cell.angle_gamma   90.00
#
_symmetry.space_group_name_H-M   'P 1'
#
loop_
_entity.id
_entity.type
_entity.pdbx_description
1 polymer ?
#
loop_
_entity_poly.entity_id
_entity_poly.type
_entity_poly.pdbx_seq_one_letter_code
_entity_poly.pdbx_strand_id
1 'polypeptide(L)'
;MDESSLQLVSEIGRRLAHRTRPNKDFIVKSLAKAANALSLIKQSSQPRTAKEVQAAKKQEDTLKPLANAVVCGGLLQHADKEVRLLVAVCVTDLFRIMAPVPPFEDKHLRDVFKLIISLFEDLADTASPFFSKRVKVLETMAQLKCCVIMLEIDSIDLVLEMFNIFFSVVRSHSLEICSPFMIVDFSGIVDDT
;
A
#
# COMPACT_ATOMS: atom_id res chain seq x y z
N MET A 1 22.64 2.36 2.81
CA MET A 1 21.77 1.22 3.20
C MET A 1 20.72 0.96 2.13
N ASP A 2 20.24 2.01 1.47
CA ASP A 2 19.10 2.00 0.55
C ASP A 2 19.36 1.21 -0.75
N GLU A 3 20.55 1.30 -1.34
CA GLU A 3 20.88 0.57 -2.59
C GLU A 3 20.76 -0.96 -2.41
N SER A 4 21.20 -1.51 -1.27
CA SER A 4 21.07 -2.94 -0.98
C SER A 4 19.61 -3.37 -0.85
N SER A 5 18.80 -2.54 -0.17
CA SER A 5 17.36 -2.78 0.01
C SER A 5 16.60 -2.70 -1.32
N LEU A 6 16.94 -1.72 -2.17
CA LEU A 6 16.37 -1.58 -3.52
C LEU A 6 16.65 -2.81 -4.39
N GLN A 7 17.90 -3.29 -4.41
CA GLN A 7 18.25 -4.48 -5.19
C GLN A 7 17.53 -5.74 -4.67
N LEU A 8 17.39 -5.88 -3.35
CA LEU A 8 16.66 -6.99 -2.74
C LEU A 8 15.17 -6.96 -3.14
N VAL A 9 14.52 -5.80 -3.09
CA VAL A 9 13.13 -5.61 -3.54
C VAL A 9 12.96 -6.00 -5.00
N SER A 10 13.88 -5.53 -5.86
CA SER A 10 13.88 -5.84 -7.29
C SER A 10 13.97 -7.34 -7.56
N GLU A 11 14.87 -8.03 -6.85
CA GLU A 11 15.05 -9.48 -6.96
C GLU A 11 13.83 -10.27 -6.49
N ILE A 12 13.21 -9.86 -5.37
CA ILE A 12 11.97 -10.49 -4.88
C ILE A 12 10.85 -10.34 -5.92
N GLY A 13 10.68 -9.13 -6.47
CA GLY A 13 9.68 -8.87 -7.51
C GLY A 13 9.86 -9.77 -8.72
N ARG A 14 11.09 -9.90 -9.24
CA ARG A 14 11.39 -10.85 -10.32
C ARG A 14 11.02 -12.28 -9.95
N ARG A 15 11.39 -12.75 -8.76
CA ARG A 15 11.09 -14.14 -8.32
C ARG A 15 9.60 -14.41 -8.19
N LEU A 16 8.82 -13.44 -7.73
CA LEU A 16 7.37 -13.54 -7.67
C LEU A 16 6.76 -13.61 -9.07
N ALA A 17 7.24 -12.79 -10.02
CA ALA A 17 6.73 -12.76 -11.39
C ALA A 17 7.05 -14.03 -12.21
N HIS A 18 8.21 -14.67 -12.00
CA HIS A 18 8.62 -15.83 -12.79
C HIS A 18 7.93 -17.14 -12.38
N ARG A 19 7.30 -17.19 -11.19
CA ARG A 19 6.61 -18.41 -10.73
C ARG A 19 5.15 -18.35 -11.12
N THR A 20 4.72 -19.30 -11.95
CA THR A 20 3.33 -19.39 -12.42
C THR A 20 2.35 -19.83 -11.32
N ARG A 21 2.82 -20.60 -10.32
CA ARG A 21 2.02 -21.05 -9.15
C ARG A 21 2.87 -21.13 -7.87
N PRO A 22 3.24 -19.98 -7.27
CA PRO A 22 3.97 -19.99 -6.02
C PRO A 22 3.09 -20.54 -4.88
N ASN A 23 3.67 -21.33 -3.97
CA ASN A 23 2.96 -21.78 -2.78
C ASN A 23 2.87 -20.66 -1.73
N LYS A 24 1.92 -20.78 -0.80
CA LYS A 24 1.66 -19.77 0.23
C LYS A 24 2.92 -19.38 1.00
N ASP A 25 3.68 -20.35 1.51
CA ASP A 25 4.86 -20.08 2.34
C ASP A 25 5.92 -19.26 1.60
N PHE A 26 6.11 -19.54 0.31
CA PHE A 26 7.01 -18.77 -0.53
C PHE A 26 6.52 -17.33 -0.70
N ILE A 27 5.23 -17.13 -0.94
CA ILE A 27 4.63 -15.80 -1.10
C ILE A 27 4.80 -15.01 0.19
N VAL A 28 4.39 -15.58 1.34
CA VAL A 28 4.48 -14.92 2.66
C VAL A 28 5.92 -14.54 2.98
N LYS A 29 6.88 -15.48 2.83
CA LYS A 29 8.31 -15.20 3.07
C LYS A 29 8.87 -14.13 2.14
N SER A 30 8.44 -14.11 0.88
CA SER A 30 8.90 -13.13 -0.11
C SER A 30 8.36 -11.74 0.20
N LEU A 31 7.05 -11.62 0.41
CA LEU A 31 6.40 -10.34 0.69
C LEU A 31 6.82 -9.78 2.05
N ALA A 32 7.00 -10.61 3.08
CA ALA A 32 7.50 -10.15 4.38
C ALA A 32 8.91 -9.56 4.27
N LYS A 33 9.80 -10.19 3.47
CA LYS A 33 11.13 -9.65 3.19
C LYS A 33 11.07 -8.35 2.38
N ALA A 34 10.18 -8.28 1.39
CA ALA A 34 9.97 -7.08 0.60
C ALA A 34 9.48 -5.91 1.47
N ALA A 35 8.45 -6.13 2.30
CA ALA A 35 7.92 -5.14 3.23
C ALA A 35 9.03 -4.59 4.16
N ASN A 36 9.83 -5.48 4.76
CA ASN A 36 10.94 -5.05 5.61
C ASN A 36 11.95 -4.19 4.84
N ALA A 37 12.34 -4.61 3.63
CA ALA A 37 13.28 -3.85 2.80
C ALA A 37 12.70 -2.49 2.35
N LEU A 38 11.43 -2.45 1.96
CA LEU A 38 10.72 -1.23 1.56
C LEU A 38 10.65 -0.21 2.71
N SER A 39 10.38 -0.67 3.93
CA SER A 39 10.30 0.20 5.10
C SER A 39 11.60 1.00 5.38
N LEU A 40 12.75 0.50 4.89
CA LEU A 40 14.06 1.15 5.02
C LEU A 40 14.35 2.16 3.90
N ILE A 41 13.62 2.09 2.79
CA ILE A 41 13.82 2.97 1.63
C ILE A 41 13.10 4.28 1.88
N LYS A 42 13.83 5.39 1.82
CA LYS A 42 13.26 6.74 1.94
C LYS A 42 12.65 7.19 0.62
N GLN A 43 11.62 8.03 0.71
CA GLN A 43 11.11 8.76 -0.44
C GLN A 43 12.22 9.67 -0.98
N SER A 44 12.40 9.70 -2.29
CA SER A 44 13.30 10.67 -2.91
C SER A 44 12.66 12.05 -2.86
N SER A 45 13.40 13.07 -2.41
CA SER A 45 12.94 14.46 -2.49
C SER A 45 12.61 14.82 -3.93
N GLN A 46 11.69 15.76 -4.15
CA GLN A 46 11.37 16.25 -5.50
C GLN A 46 12.67 16.64 -6.25
N PRO A 47 12.96 15.99 -7.39
CA PRO A 47 14.22 16.19 -8.09
C PRO A 47 14.25 17.59 -8.72
N ARG A 48 15.33 18.34 -8.49
CA ARG A 48 15.51 19.72 -9.01
C ARG A 48 16.60 19.81 -10.08
N THR A 49 17.46 18.80 -10.14
CA THR A 49 18.57 18.71 -11.08
C THR A 49 18.44 17.48 -11.97
N ALA A 50 19.06 17.51 -13.16
CA ALA A 50 19.07 16.36 -14.08
C ALA A 50 19.62 15.07 -13.44
N LYS A 51 20.61 15.20 -12.55
CA LYS A 51 21.19 14.06 -11.82
C LYS A 51 20.20 13.45 -10.82
N GLU A 52 19.42 14.28 -10.12
CA GLU A 52 18.38 13.79 -9.19
C GLU A 52 17.21 13.17 -9.94
N VAL A 53 16.80 13.74 -11.09
CA VAL A 53 15.78 13.14 -11.96
C VAL A 53 16.21 11.74 -12.40
N GLN A 54 17.48 11.58 -12.83
CA GLN A 54 18.00 10.29 -13.23
C GLN A 54 18.08 9.29 -12.06
N ALA A 55 18.45 9.75 -10.86
CA ALA A 55 18.48 8.90 -9.67
C ALA A 55 17.08 8.44 -9.25
N ALA A 56 16.10 9.35 -9.25
CA ALA A 56 14.70 9.03 -8.97
C ALA A 56 14.14 8.03 -10.01
N LYS A 57 14.46 8.22 -11.29
CA LYS A 57 14.06 7.29 -12.34
C LYS A 57 14.70 5.91 -12.16
N LYS A 58 15.99 5.84 -11.84
CA LYS A 58 16.68 4.58 -11.53
C LYS A 58 16.02 3.86 -10.35
N GLN A 59 15.64 4.60 -9.31
CA GLN A 59 14.94 4.04 -8.15
C GLN A 59 13.57 3.47 -8.54
N GLU A 60 12.77 4.25 -9.28
CA GLU A 60 11.48 3.83 -9.83
C GLU A 60 11.63 2.53 -10.65
N ASP A 61 12.58 2.51 -11.58
CA ASP A 61 12.85 1.35 -12.44
C ASP A 61 13.29 0.12 -11.64
N THR A 62 14.00 0.32 -10.53
CA THR A 62 14.43 -0.78 -9.65
C THR A 62 13.26 -1.40 -8.88
N LEU A 63 12.23 -0.59 -8.55
CA LEU A 63 11.03 -1.02 -7.81
C LEU A 63 9.97 -1.67 -8.72
N LYS A 64 9.95 -1.34 -10.02
CA LYS A 64 8.98 -1.87 -11.00
C LYS A 64 8.75 -3.38 -10.96
N PRO A 65 9.78 -4.24 -10.82
CA PRO A 65 9.55 -5.69 -10.77
C PRO A 65 8.62 -6.11 -9.63
N LEU A 66 8.74 -5.49 -8.45
CA LEU A 66 7.84 -5.79 -7.33
C LEU A 66 6.46 -5.19 -7.57
N ALA A 67 6.39 -3.91 -7.99
CA ALA A 67 5.14 -3.22 -8.29
C ALA A 67 4.27 -4.01 -9.29
N ASN A 68 4.88 -4.51 -10.36
CA ASN A 68 4.20 -5.33 -11.36
C ASN A 68 3.79 -6.69 -10.80
N ALA A 69 4.65 -7.34 -10.00
CA ALA A 69 4.35 -8.65 -9.44
C ALA A 69 3.13 -8.61 -8.50
N VAL A 70 2.97 -7.54 -7.70
CA VAL A 70 1.85 -7.43 -6.76
C VAL A 70 0.50 -7.19 -7.45
N VAL A 71 0.46 -6.47 -8.57
CA VAL A 71 -0.80 -6.18 -9.29
C VAL A 71 -1.14 -7.19 -10.39
N CYS A 72 -0.15 -7.78 -11.06
CA CYS A 72 -0.38 -8.71 -12.18
C CYS A 72 -0.47 -10.19 -11.77
N GLY A 73 0.00 -10.55 -10.58
CA GLY A 73 0.14 -11.95 -10.14
C GLY A 73 -1.10 -12.56 -9.46
N GLY A 74 -2.26 -11.89 -9.50
CA GLY A 74 -3.44 -12.29 -8.73
C GLY A 74 -3.29 -12.16 -7.21
N LEU A 75 -2.18 -11.57 -6.74
CA LEU A 75 -1.84 -11.44 -5.33
C LEU A 75 -2.82 -10.52 -4.57
N LEU A 76 -3.37 -9.50 -5.26
CA LEU A 76 -4.39 -8.62 -4.69
C LEU A 76 -5.64 -9.37 -4.22
N GLN A 77 -6.02 -10.43 -4.92
CA GLN A 77 -7.23 -11.22 -4.67
C GLN A 77 -6.92 -12.60 -4.05
N HIS A 78 -5.71 -12.78 -3.51
CA HIS A 78 -5.30 -14.06 -2.95
C HIS A 78 -6.23 -14.48 -1.79
N ALA A 79 -6.60 -15.76 -1.70
CA ALA A 79 -7.57 -16.23 -0.70
C ALA A 79 -7.11 -16.07 0.75
N ASP A 80 -5.80 -16.17 0.99
CA ASP A 80 -5.19 -16.07 2.31
C ASP A 80 -5.11 -14.63 2.84
N LYS A 81 -5.61 -14.39 4.07
CA LYS A 81 -5.64 -13.06 4.71
C LYS A 81 -4.24 -12.49 4.98
N GLU A 82 -3.28 -13.32 5.37
CA GLU A 82 -1.90 -12.87 5.66
C GLU A 82 -1.21 -12.43 4.37
N VAL A 83 -1.39 -13.18 3.28
CA VAL A 83 -0.88 -12.78 1.96
C VAL A 83 -1.45 -11.41 1.57
N ARG A 84 -2.78 -11.23 1.64
CA ARG A 84 -3.42 -9.94 1.31
C ARG A 84 -2.91 -8.78 2.16
N LEU A 85 -2.74 -8.99 3.46
CA LEU A 85 -2.16 -8.01 4.36
C LEU A 85 -0.73 -7.62 3.95
N LEU A 86 0.12 -8.60 3.65
CA LEU A 86 1.51 -8.35 3.23
C LEU A 86 1.59 -7.65 1.87
N VAL A 87 0.68 -7.97 0.95
CA VAL A 87 0.55 -7.26 -0.33
C VAL A 87 0.20 -5.81 -0.08
N ALA A 88 -0.81 -5.53 0.76
CA ALA A 88 -1.21 -4.17 1.09
C ALA A 88 -0.07 -3.37 1.74
N VAL A 89 0.67 -3.96 2.68
CA VAL A 89 1.86 -3.33 3.28
C VAL A 89 2.88 -2.94 2.21
N CYS A 90 3.23 -3.87 1.30
CA CYS A 90 4.18 -3.59 0.22
C CYS A 90 3.66 -2.48 -0.72
N VAL A 91 2.38 -2.52 -1.06
CA VAL A 91 1.74 -1.53 -1.92
C VAL A 91 1.74 -0.15 -1.27
N THR A 92 1.34 -0.03 0.00
CA THR A 92 1.37 1.27 0.69
C THR A 92 2.77 1.82 0.87
N ASP A 93 3.77 0.96 1.06
CA ASP A 93 5.17 1.40 1.07
C ASP A 93 5.64 1.88 -0.30
N LEU A 94 5.24 1.21 -1.39
CA LEU A 94 5.52 1.68 -2.76
C LEU A 94 4.91 3.06 -3.01
N PHE A 95 3.66 3.28 -2.59
CA PHE A 95 3.02 4.60 -2.63
C PHE A 95 3.85 5.65 -1.89
N ARG A 96 4.26 5.35 -0.65
CA ARG A 96 5.10 6.26 0.16
C ARG A 96 6.43 6.59 -0.53
N ILE A 97 7.11 5.59 -1.10
CA ILE A 97 8.43 5.76 -1.72
C ILE A 97 8.34 6.52 -3.04
N MET A 98 7.27 6.31 -3.82
CA MET A 98 7.10 6.84 -5.17
C MET A 98 6.27 8.13 -5.23
N ALA A 99 5.66 8.53 -4.12
CA ALA A 99 4.98 9.80 -3.97
C ALA A 99 5.84 10.97 -4.50
N PRO A 100 5.23 11.98 -5.14
CA PRO A 100 3.79 12.26 -5.18
C PRO A 100 3.00 11.49 -6.25
N VAL A 101 3.67 10.75 -7.13
CA VAL A 101 2.99 10.04 -8.23
C VAL A 101 2.66 8.61 -7.79
N PRO A 102 1.41 8.14 -7.97
CA PRO A 102 1.04 6.76 -7.68
C PRO A 102 1.95 5.74 -8.38
N PRO A 103 2.30 4.63 -7.72
CA PRO A 103 3.23 3.64 -8.25
C PRO A 103 2.62 2.71 -9.31
N PHE A 104 1.31 2.83 -9.57
CA PHE A 104 0.57 1.96 -10.47
C PHE A 104 -0.24 2.78 -11.48
N GLU A 105 -0.48 2.19 -12.65
CA GLU A 105 -1.44 2.72 -13.63
C GLU A 105 -2.88 2.68 -13.08
N ASP A 106 -3.72 3.63 -13.50
CA ASP A 106 -5.10 3.80 -13.04
C ASP A 106 -5.94 2.52 -13.09
N LYS A 107 -5.73 1.71 -14.13
CA LYS A 107 -6.41 0.41 -14.30
C LYS A 107 -6.19 -0.57 -13.14
N HIS A 108 -5.09 -0.42 -12.40
CA HIS A 108 -4.75 -1.24 -11.24
C HIS A 108 -5.09 -0.58 -9.91
N LEU A 109 -5.16 0.77 -9.86
CA LEU A 109 -5.39 1.52 -8.63
C LEU A 109 -6.71 1.13 -7.95
N ARG A 110 -7.77 0.92 -8.71
CA ARG A 110 -9.06 0.51 -8.13
C ARG A 110 -8.99 -0.82 -7.37
N ASP A 111 -8.34 -1.83 -7.94
CA ASP A 111 -8.20 -3.15 -7.28
C ASP A 111 -7.23 -3.10 -6.10
N VAL A 112 -6.22 -2.23 -6.16
CA VAL A 112 -5.33 -1.93 -5.04
C VAL A 112 -6.09 -1.31 -3.88
N PHE A 113 -6.92 -0.30 -4.13
CA PHE A 113 -7.70 0.35 -3.07
C PHE A 113 -8.75 -0.58 -2.47
N LYS A 114 -9.44 -1.40 -3.29
CA LYS A 114 -10.32 -2.46 -2.78
C LYS A 114 -9.62 -3.39 -1.81
N LEU A 115 -8.42 -3.86 -2.15
CA LEU A 115 -7.62 -4.69 -1.25
C LEU A 115 -7.38 -3.95 0.07
N ILE A 116 -6.90 -2.70 0.03
CA ILE A 116 -6.55 -1.99 1.25
C ILE A 116 -7.79 -1.74 2.12
N ILE A 117 -8.89 -1.27 1.52
CA ILE A 117 -10.16 -1.00 2.22
C ILE A 117 -10.68 -2.27 2.91
N SER A 118 -10.59 -3.44 2.25
CA SER A 118 -11.02 -4.71 2.85
C SER A 118 -10.25 -5.07 4.13
N LEU A 119 -9.04 -4.55 4.34
CA LEU A 119 -8.30 -4.77 5.57
C LEU A 119 -8.86 -3.98 6.75
N PHE A 120 -9.58 -2.90 6.47
CA PHE A 120 -10.11 -2.00 7.48
C PHE A 120 -11.37 -2.53 8.15
N GLU A 121 -12.08 -3.48 7.53
CA GLU A 121 -13.18 -4.22 8.16
C GLU A 121 -12.73 -4.91 9.45
N ASP A 122 -11.50 -5.42 9.47
CA ASP A 122 -10.93 -6.15 10.61
C ASP A 122 -10.21 -5.20 11.61
N LEU A 123 -10.40 -3.87 11.55
CA LEU A 123 -9.77 -2.94 12.50
C LEU A 123 -10.37 -3.02 13.92
N ALA A 124 -11.62 -3.45 14.05
CA ALA A 124 -12.25 -3.66 15.35
C ALA A 124 -11.59 -4.80 16.16
N ASP A 125 -10.89 -5.73 15.50
CA ASP A 125 -10.17 -6.84 16.14
C ASP A 125 -8.75 -6.38 16.59
N THR A 126 -8.69 -5.69 17.73
CA THR A 126 -7.44 -5.17 18.30
C THR A 126 -6.53 -6.25 18.90
N ALA A 127 -7.08 -7.44 19.18
CA ALA A 127 -6.32 -8.59 19.68
C ALA A 127 -5.58 -9.34 18.55
N SER A 128 -5.92 -9.06 17.29
CA SER A 128 -5.29 -9.67 16.14
C SER A 128 -3.77 -9.42 16.09
N PRO A 129 -2.93 -10.42 15.80
CA PRO A 129 -1.50 -10.20 15.56
C PRO A 129 -1.23 -9.32 14.33
N PHE A 130 -2.25 -9.07 13.51
CA PHE A 130 -2.20 -8.23 12.33
C PHE A 130 -2.65 -6.78 12.57
N PHE A 131 -3.18 -6.47 13.76
CA PHE A 131 -3.75 -5.16 14.05
C PHE A 131 -2.76 -4.01 13.79
N SER A 132 -1.54 -4.11 14.32
CA SER A 132 -0.51 -3.08 14.14
C SER A 132 -0.16 -2.82 12.67
N LYS A 133 -0.16 -3.86 11.84
CA LYS A 133 0.09 -3.73 10.40
C LYS A 133 -1.09 -3.04 9.69
N ARG A 134 -2.33 -3.36 10.06
CA ARG A 134 -3.54 -2.69 9.52
C ARG A 134 -3.55 -1.20 9.87
N VAL A 135 -3.22 -0.86 11.12
CA VAL A 135 -3.10 0.54 11.56
C VAL A 135 -2.01 1.27 10.78
N LYS A 136 -0.85 0.63 10.55
CA LYS A 136 0.23 1.25 9.76
C LYS A 136 -0.17 1.52 8.31
N VAL A 137 -0.92 0.60 7.70
CA VAL A 137 -1.49 0.76 6.36
C VAL A 137 -2.47 1.96 6.33
N LEU A 138 -3.37 2.05 7.31
CA LEU A 138 -4.29 3.19 7.47
C LEU A 138 -3.56 4.52 7.63
N GLU A 139 -2.58 4.58 8.54
CA GLU A 139 -1.76 5.78 8.76
C GLU A 139 -1.08 6.24 7.45
N THR A 140 -0.53 5.29 6.68
CA THR A 140 0.17 5.60 5.43
C THR A 140 -0.80 6.11 4.36
N MET A 141 -2.00 5.54 4.27
CA MET A 141 -3.04 6.04 3.35
C MET A 141 -3.45 7.47 3.66
N ALA A 142 -3.70 7.76 4.94
CA ALA A 142 -4.06 9.11 5.39
C ALA A 142 -2.95 10.12 5.09
N GLN A 143 -1.68 9.76 5.33
CA GLN A 143 -0.54 10.63 5.00
C GLN A 143 -0.40 10.93 3.51
N LEU A 144 -0.78 9.99 2.65
CA LEU A 144 -0.70 10.12 1.20
C LEU A 144 -1.99 10.64 0.58
N LYS A 145 -2.99 10.98 1.40
CA LYS A 145 -4.31 11.46 0.97
C LYS A 145 -4.91 10.54 -0.10
N CYS A 146 -4.83 9.22 0.10
CA CYS A 146 -5.26 8.26 -0.91
C CYS A 146 -6.75 8.41 -1.30
N CYS A 147 -7.58 9.02 -0.45
CA CYS A 147 -8.96 9.38 -0.81
C CYS A 147 -9.04 10.33 -2.00
N VAL A 148 -8.12 11.30 -2.11
CA VAL A 148 -8.06 12.22 -3.26
C VAL A 148 -7.73 11.43 -4.52
N ILE A 149 -6.75 10.51 -4.45
CA ILE A 149 -6.40 9.62 -5.57
C ILE A 149 -7.60 8.76 -5.99
N MET A 150 -8.40 8.26 -5.05
CA MET A 150 -9.63 7.51 -5.35
C MET A 150 -10.68 8.37 -6.08
N LEU A 151 -10.80 9.66 -5.75
CA LEU A 151 -11.68 10.60 -6.44
C LEU A 151 -11.16 10.93 -7.86
N GLU A 152 -9.85 11.11 -8.03
CA GLU A 152 -9.22 11.36 -9.33
C GLU A 152 -9.46 10.22 -10.33
N ILE A 153 -9.55 8.97 -9.85
CA ILE A 153 -9.86 7.79 -10.68
C ILE A 153 -11.36 7.43 -10.72
N ASP A 154 -12.25 8.36 -10.36
CA ASP A 154 -13.72 8.20 -10.36
C ASP A 154 -14.21 6.96 -9.58
N SER A 155 -13.56 6.65 -8.45
CA SER A 155 -13.90 5.53 -7.56
C SER A 155 -14.62 6.00 -6.29
N ILE A 156 -15.68 6.80 -6.48
CA ILE A 156 -16.51 7.34 -5.37
C ILE A 156 -17.17 6.21 -4.57
N ASP A 157 -17.49 5.09 -5.22
CA ASP A 157 -18.04 3.90 -4.56
C ASP A 157 -17.11 3.37 -3.45
N LEU A 158 -15.80 3.36 -3.70
CA LEU A 158 -14.80 2.91 -2.73
C LEU A 158 -14.65 3.89 -1.56
N VAL A 159 -14.74 5.19 -1.82
CA VAL A 159 -14.72 6.22 -0.75
C VAL A 159 -15.90 6.03 0.19
N LEU A 160 -17.10 5.78 -0.36
CA LEU A 160 -18.30 5.52 0.42
C LEU A 160 -18.23 4.19 1.18
N GLU A 161 -17.69 3.14 0.56
CA GLU A 161 -17.46 1.85 1.22
C GLU A 161 -16.53 2.02 2.44
N MET A 162 -15.41 2.71 2.26
CA MET A 162 -14.46 3.00 3.33
C MET A 162 -15.12 3.80 4.47
N PHE A 163 -15.94 4.80 4.14
CA PHE A 163 -16.70 5.57 5.13
C PHE A 163 -17.63 4.68 5.97
N ASN A 164 -18.36 3.77 5.32
CA ASN A 164 -19.25 2.85 6.01
C ASN A 164 -18.48 1.89 6.93
N ILE A 165 -17.32 1.39 6.48
CA ILE A 165 -16.44 0.54 7.28
C ILE A 165 -15.97 1.29 8.53
N PHE A 166 -15.43 2.50 8.36
CA PHE A 166 -14.95 3.30 9.50
C PHE A 166 -16.07 3.64 10.47
N PHE A 167 -17.27 3.97 9.99
CA PHE A 167 -18.42 4.20 10.85
C PHE A 167 -18.74 2.95 11.69
N SER A 168 -18.77 1.78 11.05
CA SER A 168 -19.02 0.51 11.73
C SER A 168 -17.97 0.22 12.81
N VAL A 169 -16.70 0.42 12.47
CA VAL A 169 -15.55 0.17 13.34
C VAL A 169 -15.54 1.12 14.55
N VAL A 170 -15.86 2.41 14.38
CA VAL A 170 -15.94 3.40 15.48
C VAL A 170 -17.09 3.09 16.44
N ARG A 171 -18.24 2.64 15.93
CA ARG A 171 -19.39 2.22 16.78
C ARG A 171 -19.04 1.09 17.74
N SER A 172 -18.03 0.27 17.44
CA SER A 172 -17.58 -0.85 18.30
C SER A 172 -16.75 -0.42 19.53
N HIS A 173 -16.70 0.88 19.86
CA HIS A 173 -16.15 1.45 21.11
C HIS A 173 -14.68 1.15 21.43
N SER A 174 -13.87 0.76 20.45
CA SER A 174 -12.54 0.18 20.72
C SER A 174 -11.33 0.95 20.17
N LEU A 175 -11.48 2.12 19.54
CA LEU A 175 -10.42 2.65 18.65
C LEU A 175 -10.17 4.16 18.74
N GLU A 176 -9.64 4.62 19.88
CA GLU A 176 -9.07 5.97 19.98
C GLU A 176 -7.84 6.15 19.06
N ILE A 177 -7.05 5.10 18.86
CA ILE A 177 -5.79 5.14 18.11
C ILE A 177 -6.01 5.36 16.59
N CYS A 178 -7.08 4.79 16.03
CA CYS A 178 -7.36 4.92 14.59
C CYS A 178 -8.12 6.20 14.23
N SER A 179 -8.82 6.80 15.21
CA SER A 179 -9.70 7.95 14.99
C SER A 179 -9.03 9.12 14.27
N PRO A 180 -7.81 9.56 14.64
CA PRO A 180 -7.15 10.67 13.97
C PRO A 180 -6.88 10.39 12.48
N PHE A 181 -6.47 9.16 12.14
CA PHE A 181 -6.14 8.80 10.75
C PHE A 181 -7.39 8.72 9.89
N MET A 182 -8.48 8.14 10.42
CA MET A 182 -9.78 8.12 9.74
C MET A 182 -10.26 9.55 9.46
N ILE A 183 -10.13 10.48 10.41
CA ILE A 183 -10.52 11.88 10.23
C ILE A 183 -9.66 12.57 9.17
N VAL A 184 -8.33 12.37 9.18
CA VAL A 184 -7.41 13.00 8.20
C VAL A 184 -7.73 12.57 6.77
N ASP A 185 -8.01 11.28 6.55
CA ASP A 185 -8.40 10.75 5.24
C ASP A 185 -9.64 11.48 4.69
N PHE A 186 -10.62 11.82 5.55
CA PHE A 186 -11.82 12.54 5.14
C PHE A 186 -11.62 14.06 5.03
N SER A 187 -10.80 14.68 5.88
CA SER A 187 -10.47 16.11 5.74
C SER A 187 -9.83 16.41 4.40
N GLY A 188 -8.98 15.50 3.91
CA GLY A 188 -8.33 15.63 2.60
C GLY A 188 -9.32 15.74 1.44
N ILE A 189 -10.54 15.21 1.56
CA ILE A 189 -11.59 15.35 0.54
C ILE A 189 -12.18 16.77 0.56
N VAL A 190 -12.41 17.33 1.74
CA VAL A 190 -13.05 18.64 1.91
C VAL A 190 -12.12 19.78 1.49
N ASP A 191 -10.81 19.64 1.72
CA ASP A 191 -9.82 20.69 1.43
C ASP A 191 -9.44 20.80 -0.06
N ASP A 192 -9.72 19.79 -0.89
CA ASP A 192 -9.46 19.78 -2.35
C ASP A 192 -10.71 20.09 -3.21
N THR A 193 -11.83 20.48 -2.58
CA THR A 193 -13.07 20.94 -3.28
C THR A 193 -13.18 22.47 -3.29
#